data_AF-A0A435TM77-F1
#
_entry.id   AF-A0A435TM77-F1
#
_cell.length_a   1.000
_cell.length_b   1.000
_cell.length_c   1.000
_cell.angle_alpha   90.00
_cell.angle_beta   90.00
_cell.angle_gamma   90.00
#
_symmetry.space_group_name_H-M   'P 1'
#
loop_
_entity.id
_entity.type
_entity.pdbx_description
1 polymer ?
#
loop_
_entity_poly.entity_id
_entity_poly.type
_entity_poly.pdbx_seq_one_letter_code
_entity_poly.pdbx_strand_id
1 'polypeptide(L)' 'MPAFKSDFLRTMSERGFIHQTSDDAGLDNIFAKETVTAYIGFDATAKSLHAGSLIQIMMLHWLQQTGHRPIALM' A
#
# COMPACT_ATOMS: atom_id res chain seq x y z
N MET A 1 2.52 -18.63 5.86
CA MET A 1 2.24 -17.23 6.23
C MET A 1 0.79 -17.13 6.63
N PRO A 2 0.42 -16.41 7.70
CA PRO A 2 -0.99 -16.23 8.01
C PRO A 2 -1.64 -15.52 6.81
N ALA A 3 -2.74 -16.07 6.32
CA ALA A 3 -3.51 -15.42 5.27
C ALA A 3 -4.12 -14.14 5.87
N PHE A 4 -3.69 -12.98 5.38
CA PHE A 4 -4.32 -11.70 5.73
C PHE A 4 -5.81 -11.75 5.42
N LYS A 5 -6.64 -11.19 6.31
CA LYS A 5 -8.10 -11.10 6.15
C LYS A 5 -8.48 -10.01 5.16
N SER A 6 -7.74 -8.90 5.17
CA SER A 6 -7.97 -7.78 4.27
C SER A 6 -7.50 -8.08 2.86
N ASP A 7 -8.30 -7.69 1.88
CA ASP A 7 -7.98 -7.89 0.46
C ASP A 7 -6.70 -7.12 0.07
N PHE A 8 -6.47 -5.94 0.67
CA PHE A 8 -5.27 -5.16 0.45
C PHE A 8 -4.00 -5.89 0.92
N LEU A 9 -3.90 -6.25 2.20
CA LEU A 9 -2.66 -6.87 2.70
C LEU A 9 -2.43 -8.27 2.10
N ARG A 10 -3.50 -9.01 1.79
CA ARG A 10 -3.39 -10.26 1.05
C ARG A 10 -2.75 -10.03 -0.32
N THR A 11 -3.26 -9.05 -1.09
CA THR A 11 -2.70 -8.69 -2.40
C THR A 11 -1.25 -8.22 -2.31
N MET A 12 -0.91 -7.41 -1.31
CA MET A 12 0.47 -6.93 -1.10
C MET A 12 1.41 -8.08 -0.74
N SER A 13 0.96 -9.04 0.07
CA SER A 13 1.74 -10.21 0.47
C SER A 13 1.97 -11.17 -0.69
N GLU A 14 0.92 -11.53 -1.43
CA GLU A 14 0.99 -12.45 -2.57
C GLU A 14 1.88 -11.92 -3.70
N ARG A 15 1.90 -10.60 -3.90
CA ARG A 15 2.73 -9.92 -4.91
C ARG A 15 4.15 -9.61 -4.43
N GLY A 16 4.47 -9.88 -3.16
CA GLY A 16 5.79 -9.61 -2.59
C GLY A 16 6.12 -8.13 -2.42
N PHE A 17 5.11 -7.26 -2.22
CA PHE A 17 5.31 -5.82 -2.01
C PHE A 17 5.65 -5.46 -0.55
N ILE A 18 5.39 -6.36 0.39
CA ILE A 18 5.65 -6.14 1.81
C ILE A 18 7.10 -6.53 2.12
N HIS A 19 7.92 -5.53 2.48
CA HIS A 19 9.25 -5.78 3.04
C HIS A 19 9.21 -5.81 4.58
N GLN A 20 8.53 -4.83 5.19
CA GLN A 20 8.37 -4.68 6.63
C GLN A 20 7.02 -4.02 6.94
N THR A 21 6.52 -4.29 8.13
CA THR A 21 5.26 -3.76 8.68
C THR A 21 5.46 -3.41 10.15
N SER A 22 4.76 -2.39 10.63
CA SER A 22 4.86 -1.97 12.03
C SER A 22 4.03 -2.85 12.98
N ASP A 23 2.83 -3.26 12.54
CA ASP A 23 1.92 -4.15 13.27
C ASP A 23 1.01 -4.86 12.26
N ASP A 24 1.37 -6.10 11.88
CA ASP A 24 0.61 -6.90 10.92
C ASP A 24 -0.85 -7.11 11.35
N ALA A 25 -1.06 -7.42 12.63
CA ALA A 25 -2.37 -7.80 13.14
C ALA A 25 -3.29 -6.59 13.27
N GLY A 26 -2.78 -5.47 13.78
CA GLY A 26 -3.53 -4.22 13.86
C GLY A 26 -3.89 -3.68 12.49
N LEU A 27 -2.92 -3.68 11.56
CA LEU A 27 -3.12 -3.20 10.20
C LEU A 27 -4.17 -4.03 9.47
N ASP A 28 -4.07 -5.36 9.49
CA ASP A 28 -5.03 -6.25 8.82
C ASP A 28 -6.44 -6.09 9.38
N ASN A 29 -6.57 -5.92 10.70
CA ASN A 29 -7.87 -5.71 11.32
C ASN A 29 -8.52 -4.38 10.89
N ILE A 30 -7.76 -3.30 10.72
CA ILE A 30 -8.29 -2.01 10.28
C ILE A 30 -8.69 -2.09 8.80
N PHE A 31 -7.79 -2.61 7.96
CA PHE A 31 -8.03 -2.78 6.52
C PHE A 31 -9.21 -3.71 6.21
N ALA A 32 -9.54 -4.66 7.10
CA ALA A 32 -10.70 -5.53 6.96
C ALA A 32 -12.03 -4.92 7.46
N LYS A 33 -11.97 -3.84 8.26
CA LYS A 33 -13.16 -3.25 8.91
C LYS A 33 -13.66 -1.99 8.24
N GLU A 34 -12.75 -1.17 7.70
CA GLU A 34 -13.11 0.16 7.24
C GLU A 34 -12.30 0.62 6.02
N THR A 35 -12.77 1.71 5.40
CA THR A 35 -12.06 2.35 4.30
C THR A 35 -10.88 3.16 4.85
N VAL A 36 -9.69 2.60 4.75
CA VAL A 36 -8.45 3.27 5.13
C VAL A 36 -8.08 4.37 4.12
N THR A 37 -7.57 5.48 4.62
CA THR A 37 -6.87 6.49 3.80
C THR A 37 -5.39 6.38 4.10
N ALA A 38 -4.57 6.18 3.06
CA ALA A 38 -3.11 6.06 3.22
C ALA A 38 -2.39 6.83 2.11
N TYR A 39 -1.13 7.17 2.36
CA TYR A 39 -0.34 8.00 1.47
C TYR A 39 1.03 7.40 1.18
N ILE A 40 1.60 7.82 0.06
CA ILE A 40 3.02 7.69 -0.25
C ILE A 40 3.53 9.07 -0.66
N GLY A 41 4.67 9.46 -0.10
CA GLY A 41 5.38 10.69 -0.46
C GLY A 41 6.45 10.46 -1.52
N PHE A 42 6.57 11.42 -2.45
CA PHE A 42 7.60 11.47 -3.47
C PHE A 42 8.29 12.83 -3.42
N ASP A 43 9.54 12.89 -2.95
CA ASP A 43 10.30 14.15 -2.99
C ASP A 43 10.71 14.47 -4.44
N ALA A 44 10.40 15.69 -4.90
CA ALA A 44 10.70 16.19 -6.24
C ALA A 44 12.21 16.50 -6.48
N THR A 45 13.06 15.50 -6.27
CA THR A 45 14.53 15.57 -6.42
C THR A 45 15.01 15.51 -7.87
N ALA A 46 14.12 15.17 -8.80
CA ALA A 46 14.38 15.11 -10.25
C ALA A 46 13.17 15.61 -11.04
N LYS A 47 13.36 15.88 -12.34
CA LYS A 47 12.28 16.34 -13.25
C LYS A 47 11.20 15.27 -13.52
N SER A 48 11.48 14.02 -13.17
CA SER A 48 10.58 12.88 -13.39
C SER A 48 10.84 11.79 -12.36
N LEU A 49 9.80 11.02 -12.03
CA LEU A 49 9.94 9.74 -11.35
C LEU A 49 10.61 8.73 -12.30
N HIS A 50 11.19 7.67 -11.71
CA HIS A 50 11.81 6.58 -12.46
C HIS A 50 11.28 5.23 -11.99
N ALA A 51 11.76 4.13 -12.58
CA ALA A 51 11.29 2.78 -12.27
C ALA A 51 11.40 2.38 -10.79
N GLY A 52 12.27 3.04 -10.01
CA GLY A 52 12.38 2.82 -8.56
C GLY A 52 11.12 3.22 -7.79
N SER A 53 10.36 4.19 -8.30
CA SER A 53 9.10 4.64 -7.72
C SER A 53 7.91 3.73 -8.08
N LEU A 54 8.10 2.79 -9.01
CA LEU A 54 6.98 2.03 -9.58
C LEU A 54 6.29 1.13 -8.54
N ILE A 55 7.05 0.51 -7.63
CA ILE A 55 6.47 -0.36 -6.58
C ILE A 55 5.50 0.45 -5.72
N GLN A 56 5.93 1.63 -5.29
CA GLN A 56 5.13 2.54 -4.48
C GLN A 56 3.86 3.00 -5.22
N ILE A 57 4.00 3.39 -6.49
CA ILE A 57 2.86 3.76 -7.35
C ILE A 57 1.87 2.59 -7.45
N MET A 58 2.36 1.37 -7.65
CA MET A 58 1.52 0.18 -7.72
C MET A 58 0.83 -0.14 -6.41
N MET A 59 1.46 0.13 -5.26
CA MET A 59 0.81 -0.01 -3.95
C MET A 59 -0.37 0.95 -3.82
N LEU A 60 -0.24 2.22 -4.22
CA LEU A 60 -1.36 3.17 -4.25
C LEU A 60 -2.47 2.74 -5.22
N HIS A 61 -2.11 2.18 -6.37
CA HIS A 61 -3.09 1.62 -7.31
C HIS A 61 -3.90 0.49 -6.66
N TRP A 62 -3.23 -0.48 -6.03
CA TRP A 62 -3.92 -1.59 -5.36
C TRP A 62 -4.72 -1.14 -4.16
N LEU A 63 -4.22 -0.15 -3.41
CA LEU A 63 -4.97 0.48 -2.33
C LEU A 63 -6.31 1.01 -2.84
N GLN A 64 -6.33 1.66 -3.99
CA GLN A 64 -7.58 2.10 -4.64
C GLN A 64 -8.44 0.92 -5.10
N GLN A 65 -7.83 -0.08 -5.76
CA GLN A 65 -8.55 -1.24 -6.29
C GLN A 65 -9.23 -2.09 -5.21
N THR A 66 -8.67 -2.12 -4.00
CA THR A 66 -9.25 -2.84 -2.86
C THR A 66 -10.21 -1.96 -2.04
N GLY A 67 -10.62 -0.80 -2.57
CA GLY A 67 -11.66 0.04 -1.97
C GLY A 67 -11.19 1.08 -0.95
N HIS A 68 -9.88 1.34 -0.86
CA HIS A 68 -9.30 2.34 0.03
C HIS A 68 -9.00 3.65 -0.70
N ARG A 69 -8.58 4.67 0.07
CA ARG A 69 -8.35 6.03 -0.44
C ARG A 69 -6.85 6.32 -0.52
N PRO A 70 -6.23 6.27 -1.71
CA PRO A 70 -4.83 6.63 -1.88
C PRO A 70 -4.63 8.15 -1.88
N ILE A 71 -3.50 8.60 -1.34
CA ILE A 71 -3.01 9.97 -1.47
C ILE A 71 -1.57 9.90 -2.01
N ALA A 72 -1.34 10.49 -3.19
CA ALA A 72 0.01 10.74 -3.69
C ALA A 72 0.45 12.12 -3.19
N LEU A 73 1.41 12.15 -2.27
CA LEU A 73 2.01 13.37 -1.74
C LEU A 73 3.28 13.68 -2.53
N MET A 74 3.44 14.94 -2.96
CA MET A 74 4.53 15.44 -3.81
C MET A 74 5.37 16.48 -3.07
#